data_AF-A0A7C6YFL1-F1
#
_entry.id   AF-A0A7C6YFL1-F1
#
_cell.length_a   1.000
_cell.length_b   1.000
_cell.length_c   1.000
_cell.angle_alpha   90.00
_cell.angle_beta   90.00
_cell.angle_gamma   90.00
#
_symmetry.space_group_name_H-M   'P 1'
#
loop_
_entity.id
_entity.type
_entity.pdbx_description
1 polymer ?
#
loop_
_entity_poly.entity_id
_entity_poly.type
_entity_poly.pdbx_seq_one_letter_code
_entity_poly.pdbx_strand_id
1 'polypeptide(L)'
;MTRKRRMAIRIALTAVLAALLVAGCTGSPENPTHAKPPATDGKSDSITISRSAIFRYVQESKSVWELAQRLFTDTIVYKDKVGSFVFAPVDSSLPRSDYNWDHLVEKGTIHREVEYVRNGKTVSIKGIDVSRYQETIDWEKVAKDGVHYAFIRLGYRGYDKGGLVLDEKFEENVKGATKNGIATGVYFVTQAVTVEEAIEEAEYVLENIRPYDITWPVVLDLEDAASQSARTAGLTQEQRTDHVIAFCETIREAGYTPMLYSNIRWYMDELDLARLTEYDKWFAQYFRRPFFPYAFQIWQYTDNGRVDGITGPVDLNISFVDYGEER
;
A
#
# COMPACT_ATOMS: atom_id res chain seq x y z
N MET A 1 17.46 35.36 -14.80
CA MET A 1 17.38 33.89 -14.79
C MET A 1 15.93 33.48 -15.00
N THR A 2 15.59 33.05 -16.21
CA THR A 2 14.23 32.92 -16.73
C THR A 2 13.68 31.50 -16.60
N ARG A 3 12.62 31.36 -15.80
CA ARG A 3 11.32 30.73 -16.13
C ARG A 3 11.29 29.82 -17.38
N LYS A 4 11.90 28.63 -17.34
CA LYS A 4 11.70 27.56 -18.35
C LYS A 4 11.99 26.18 -17.75
N ARG A 5 10.94 25.49 -17.32
CA ARG A 5 10.79 24.01 -17.31
C ARG A 5 9.38 23.69 -16.80
N ARG A 6 8.38 23.95 -17.64
CA ARG A 6 7.10 23.23 -17.61
C ARG A 6 7.08 22.45 -18.92
N MET A 7 7.61 21.23 -18.88
CA MET A 7 7.53 20.32 -20.02
C MET A 7 6.16 19.66 -19.93
N ALA A 8 5.19 20.18 -20.69
CA ALA A 8 3.90 19.56 -20.85
C ALA A 8 4.09 18.29 -21.67
N ILE A 9 4.16 17.14 -20.99
CA ILE A 9 4.09 15.84 -21.64
C ILE A 9 2.63 15.65 -22.07
N ARG A 10 2.33 16.01 -23.32
CA ARG A 10 1.09 15.60 -23.99
C ARG A 10 1.29 14.18 -24.50
N ILE A 11 0.98 13.17 -23.68
CA ILE A 11 0.73 11.83 -24.23
C ILE A 11 -0.68 11.86 -24.83
N ALA A 12 -0.74 11.91 -26.16
CA ALA A 12 -1.98 11.65 -26.87
C ALA A 12 -2.31 10.16 -26.72
N LEU A 13 -3.07 9.82 -25.68
CA LEU A 13 -3.62 8.48 -25.46
C LEU A 13 -4.79 8.20 -26.42
N THR A 14 -4.68 8.64 -27.69
CA THR A 14 -5.74 8.53 -28.70
C THR A 14 -5.55 7.29 -29.59
N ALA A 15 -4.42 6.57 -29.50
CA ALA A 15 -4.10 5.47 -30.41
C ALA A 15 -4.31 4.05 -29.84
N VAL A 16 -4.38 3.86 -28.52
CA VAL A 16 -4.46 2.49 -27.95
C VAL A 16 -5.86 1.88 -28.09
N LEU A 17 -6.94 2.68 -28.11
CA LEU A 17 -8.28 2.15 -28.40
C LEU A 17 -8.58 1.96 -29.89
N ALA A 18 -7.85 2.62 -30.81
CA ALA A 18 -8.13 2.55 -32.25
C ALA A 18 -7.52 1.30 -32.91
N ALA A 19 -6.43 0.74 -32.35
CA ALA A 19 -5.74 -0.43 -32.91
C ALA A 19 -6.47 -1.77 -32.69
N LEU A 20 -7.57 -1.78 -31.92
CA LEU A 20 -8.41 -2.97 -31.71
C LEU A 20 -9.49 -3.18 -32.78
N LEU A 21 -9.65 -2.23 -33.72
CA LEU A 21 -10.70 -2.26 -34.75
C LEU A 21 -10.22 -2.56 -36.17
N VAL A 22 -8.93 -2.87 -36.38
CA VAL A 22 -8.44 -3.32 -37.70
C VAL A 22 -7.79 -4.69 -37.55
N ALA A 23 -8.56 -5.70 -37.95
CA ALA A 23 -8.22 -7.11 -37.93
C ALA A 23 -7.05 -7.47 -38.86
N GLY A 24 -6.44 -8.62 -38.56
CA GLY A 24 -5.80 -9.47 -39.57
C GLY A 24 -4.32 -9.75 -39.34
N CYS A 25 -3.99 -10.73 -38.50
CA CYS A 25 -2.80 -11.57 -38.65
C CYS A 25 -3.00 -12.85 -37.83
N THR A 26 -3.22 -13.95 -38.54
CA THR A 26 -3.32 -15.31 -38.04
C THR A 26 -1.95 -15.83 -37.64
N GLY A 27 -1.74 -16.00 -36.35
CA GLY A 27 -0.58 -16.68 -35.78
C GLY A 27 -0.74 -16.68 -34.27
N SER A 28 -0.99 -17.86 -33.68
CA SER A 28 -0.99 -18.02 -32.23
C SER A 28 0.38 -17.62 -31.71
N PRO A 29 0.50 -16.52 -30.92
CA PRO A 29 1.75 -16.25 -30.25
C PRO A 29 1.91 -17.30 -29.16
N GLU A 30 3.02 -18.03 -29.17
CA GLU A 30 3.44 -18.83 -28.02
C GLU A 30 3.38 -17.97 -26.75
N ASN A 31 2.78 -18.52 -25.69
CA ASN A 31 2.60 -17.87 -24.40
C ASN A 31 3.98 -17.55 -23.78
N PRO A 32 4.44 -16.29 -23.75
CA PRO A 32 5.64 -15.94 -23.03
C PRO A 32 5.20 -15.65 -21.58
N THR A 33 5.10 -16.71 -20.79
CA THR A 33 5.05 -16.59 -19.34
C THR A 33 6.38 -15.96 -18.89
N HIS A 34 6.35 -14.84 -18.16
CA HIS A 34 7.49 -14.23 -17.44
C HIS A 34 8.36 -13.14 -18.13
N ALA A 35 7.83 -12.35 -19.09
CA ALA A 35 8.59 -11.18 -19.56
C ALA A 35 8.46 -9.97 -18.61
N LYS A 36 9.58 -9.53 -18.03
CA LYS A 36 9.69 -8.25 -17.29
C LYS A 36 9.30 -7.07 -18.19
N PRO A 37 8.82 -5.94 -17.62
CA PRO A 37 8.67 -4.72 -18.40
C PRO A 37 10.00 -4.33 -19.07
N PRO A 38 9.96 -3.74 -20.28
CA PRO A 38 11.16 -3.50 -21.07
C PRO A 38 12.13 -2.63 -20.29
N ALA A 39 13.40 -3.01 -20.26
CA ALA A 39 14.43 -2.15 -19.71
C ALA A 39 14.55 -0.89 -20.58
N THR A 40 14.41 0.29 -19.96
CA THR A 40 14.79 1.54 -20.61
C THR A 40 16.31 1.62 -20.62
N ASP A 41 16.90 1.72 -21.81
CA ASP A 41 18.35 1.87 -21.99
C ASP A 41 18.81 3.31 -21.73
N GLY A 42 18.15 4.05 -20.82
CA GLY A 42 18.55 5.35 -20.26
C GLY A 42 18.91 6.46 -21.26
N LYS A 43 18.74 6.25 -22.57
CA LYS A 43 19.27 7.13 -23.65
C LYS A 43 18.32 7.34 -24.83
N SER A 44 17.19 6.66 -24.87
CA SER A 44 16.20 6.77 -25.95
C SER A 44 14.88 7.32 -25.41
N ASP A 45 14.36 8.39 -26.03
CA ASP A 45 13.00 8.91 -25.80
C ASP A 45 11.89 7.93 -26.27
N SER A 46 12.25 6.74 -26.72
CA SER A 46 11.35 5.70 -27.22
C SER A 46 11.46 4.41 -26.43
N ILE A 47 10.31 3.80 -26.16
CA ILE A 47 10.17 2.50 -25.50
C ILE A 47 9.81 1.47 -26.56
N THR A 48 10.59 0.40 -26.65
CA THR A 48 10.31 -0.71 -27.57
C THR A 48 9.66 -1.87 -26.81
N ILE A 49 8.47 -2.27 -27.23
CA ILE A 49 7.70 -3.37 -26.63
C ILE A 49 7.23 -4.31 -27.72
N SER A 50 7.39 -5.61 -27.51
CA SER A 50 6.85 -6.60 -28.45
C SER A 50 5.32 -6.59 -28.45
N ARG A 51 4.71 -6.92 -29.60
CA ARG A 51 3.25 -7.04 -29.72
C ARG A 51 2.66 -8.03 -28.71
N SER A 52 3.35 -9.15 -28.46
CA SER A 52 2.93 -10.17 -27.49
C SER A 52 2.96 -9.63 -26.06
N ALA A 53 3.97 -8.83 -25.69
CA ALA A 53 4.02 -8.19 -24.38
C ALA A 53 2.88 -7.17 -24.18
N ILE A 54 2.54 -6.38 -25.22
CA ILE A 54 1.39 -5.45 -25.15
C ILE A 54 0.09 -6.21 -24.90
N PHE A 55 -0.21 -7.25 -25.69
CA PHE A 55 -1.43 -8.05 -25.50
C PHE A 55 -1.53 -8.63 -24.08
N ARG A 56 -0.42 -9.15 -23.57
CA ARG A 56 -0.35 -9.68 -22.21
C ARG A 56 -0.58 -8.58 -21.16
N TYR A 57 0.04 -7.41 -21.28
CA TYR A 57 -0.20 -6.31 -20.35
C TYR A 57 -1.66 -5.87 -20.32
N VAL A 58 -2.31 -5.83 -21.48
CA VAL A 58 -3.75 -5.54 -21.57
C VAL A 58 -4.58 -6.59 -20.83
N GLN A 59 -4.24 -7.87 -20.95
CA GLN A 59 -4.94 -8.96 -20.24
C GLN A 59 -4.66 -8.98 -18.73
N GLU A 60 -3.46 -8.58 -18.32
CA GLU A 60 -3.02 -8.58 -16.92
C GLU A 60 -3.38 -7.29 -16.19
N SER A 61 -3.85 -6.24 -16.86
CA SER A 61 -4.19 -4.95 -16.23
C SER A 61 -5.69 -4.80 -16.05
N LYS A 62 -6.13 -4.44 -14.84
CA LYS A 62 -7.53 -4.15 -14.53
C LYS A 62 -7.97 -2.76 -15.00
N SER A 63 -7.02 -1.94 -15.43
CA SER A 63 -7.25 -0.55 -15.72
C SER A 63 -6.23 0.05 -16.69
N VAL A 64 -6.59 1.20 -17.27
CA VAL A 64 -5.69 1.97 -18.14
C VAL A 64 -4.45 2.46 -17.40
N TRP A 65 -4.56 2.74 -16.10
CA TRP A 65 -3.43 3.22 -15.31
C TRP A 65 -2.46 2.10 -14.92
N GLU A 66 -2.96 0.90 -14.59
CA GLU A 66 -2.10 -0.28 -14.38
C GLU A 66 -1.39 -0.65 -15.69
N LEU A 67 -2.10 -0.58 -16.82
CA LEU A 67 -1.50 -0.74 -18.15
C LEU A 67 -0.41 0.32 -18.40
N ALA A 68 -0.68 1.59 -18.13
CA ALA A 68 0.29 2.66 -18.32
C ALA A 68 1.55 2.44 -17.50
N GLN A 69 1.43 2.08 -16.22
CA GLN A 69 2.57 1.77 -15.36
C GLN A 69 3.44 0.64 -15.93
N ARG A 70 2.85 -0.39 -16.56
CA ARG A 70 3.61 -1.50 -17.16
C ARG A 70 4.50 -1.10 -18.34
N LEU A 71 4.28 0.08 -18.92
CA LEU A 71 5.10 0.57 -20.02
C LEU A 71 6.42 1.16 -19.53
N PHE A 72 6.56 1.46 -18.24
CA PHE A 72 7.74 2.14 -17.68
C PHE A 72 8.33 1.37 -16.50
N THR A 73 9.65 1.17 -16.51
CA THR A 73 10.41 0.54 -15.41
C THR A 73 11.12 1.54 -14.50
N ASP A 74 11.39 2.73 -15.03
CA ASP A 74 12.14 3.82 -14.42
C ASP A 74 11.27 5.03 -14.07
N THR A 75 9.95 4.90 -14.27
CA THR A 75 8.96 5.94 -14.03
C THR A 75 7.81 5.37 -13.22
N ILE A 76 7.44 6.08 -12.16
CA ILE A 76 6.27 5.85 -11.35
C ILE A 76 5.10 6.59 -11.99
N VAL A 77 4.02 5.86 -12.27
CA VAL A 77 2.81 6.36 -12.91
C VAL A 77 1.65 6.27 -11.91
N TYR A 78 1.13 7.42 -11.51
CA TYR A 78 0.02 7.50 -10.56
C TYR A 78 -0.90 8.69 -10.87
N LYS A 79 -2.00 8.81 -10.12
CA LYS A 79 -2.91 9.95 -10.21
C LYS A 79 -2.66 10.89 -9.04
N ASP A 80 -2.52 12.18 -9.33
CA ASP A 80 -2.50 13.21 -8.31
C ASP A 80 -3.88 13.39 -7.65
N LYS A 81 -3.96 14.29 -6.67
CA LYS A 81 -5.17 14.59 -5.90
C LYS A 81 -6.37 15.05 -6.75
N VAL A 82 -6.13 15.63 -7.94
CA VAL A 82 -7.18 16.08 -8.87
C VAL A 82 -7.45 15.07 -9.98
N GLY A 83 -6.79 13.91 -9.96
CA GLY A 83 -6.99 12.81 -10.89
C GLY A 83 -6.14 12.88 -12.16
N SER A 84 -5.20 13.82 -12.27
CA SER A 84 -4.28 13.92 -13.42
C SER A 84 -3.20 12.85 -13.34
N PHE A 85 -2.74 12.38 -14.50
CA PHE A 85 -1.61 11.46 -14.57
C PHE A 85 -0.30 12.18 -14.25
N VAL A 86 0.46 11.60 -13.31
CA VAL A 86 1.82 12.00 -12.98
C VAL A 86 2.78 10.90 -13.43
N PHE A 87 3.88 11.31 -14.04
CA PHE A 87 4.99 10.47 -14.46
C PHE A 87 6.22 10.95 -13.70
N ALA A 88 6.50 10.35 -12.55
CA ALA A 88 7.62 10.72 -11.70
C ALA A 88 8.81 9.79 -11.95
N PRO A 89 10.03 10.30 -12.18
CA PRO A 89 11.20 9.44 -12.30
C PRO A 89 11.43 8.68 -10.99
N VAL A 90 11.89 7.43 -11.10
CA VAL A 90 12.33 6.66 -9.94
C VAL A 90 13.62 7.29 -9.40
N ASP A 91 13.63 7.62 -8.11
CA ASP A 91 14.83 8.09 -7.43
C ASP A 91 15.74 6.90 -7.12
N SER A 92 16.86 6.79 -7.83
CA SER A 92 17.81 5.71 -7.64
C SER A 92 18.59 5.77 -6.33
N SER A 93 18.52 6.87 -5.57
CA SER A 93 19.18 7.01 -4.27
C SER A 93 18.40 6.36 -3.13
N LEU A 94 17.10 6.14 -3.30
CA LEU A 94 16.26 5.53 -2.28
C LEU A 94 16.40 4.00 -2.27
N PRO A 95 16.31 3.36 -1.09
CA PRO A 95 16.31 1.89 -0.98
C PRO A 95 15.20 1.28 -1.83
N ARG A 96 15.56 0.31 -2.67
CA ARG A 96 14.63 -0.38 -3.58
C ARG A 96 14.10 -1.67 -2.98
N SER A 97 12.86 -2.02 -3.31
CA SER A 97 12.38 -3.39 -3.09
C SER A 97 13.07 -4.34 -4.06
N ASP A 98 13.34 -5.57 -3.61
CA ASP A 98 13.96 -6.63 -4.41
C ASP A 98 12.95 -7.69 -4.88
N TYR A 99 11.65 -7.40 -4.74
CA TYR A 99 10.58 -8.34 -5.08
C TYR A 99 10.58 -8.69 -6.56
N ASN A 100 10.69 -9.99 -6.83
CA ASN A 100 10.41 -10.57 -8.13
C ASN A 100 8.93 -10.95 -8.21
N TRP A 101 8.13 -10.21 -8.98
CA TRP A 101 6.69 -10.47 -9.12
C TRP A 101 6.34 -11.75 -9.88
N ASP A 102 7.31 -12.47 -10.44
CA ASP A 102 7.08 -13.82 -10.99
C ASP A 102 6.90 -14.88 -9.89
N HIS A 103 7.24 -14.55 -8.65
CA HIS A 103 6.95 -15.38 -7.48
C HIS A 103 5.55 -15.12 -6.89
N LEU A 104 4.81 -14.15 -7.43
CA LEU A 104 3.44 -13.89 -7.00
C LEU A 104 2.48 -14.88 -7.65
N VAL A 105 1.74 -15.61 -6.83
CA VAL A 105 0.77 -16.63 -7.24
C VAL A 105 -0.62 -16.16 -6.82
N GLU A 106 -1.56 -16.09 -7.78
CA GLU A 106 -2.98 -15.89 -7.47
C GLU A 106 -3.63 -17.27 -7.25
N LYS A 107 -4.36 -17.44 -6.14
CA LYS A 107 -4.98 -18.73 -5.77
C LYS A 107 -6.23 -19.08 -6.59
N GLY A 108 -6.63 -18.22 -7.52
CA GLY A 108 -7.84 -18.40 -8.32
C GLY A 108 -9.16 -18.19 -7.55
N THR A 109 -9.11 -17.61 -6.35
CA THR A 109 -10.32 -17.26 -5.60
C THR A 109 -11.03 -16.08 -6.24
N ILE A 110 -12.35 -15.98 -6.04
CA ILE A 110 -13.17 -14.89 -6.60
C ILE A 110 -12.72 -13.50 -6.10
N HIS A 111 -12.08 -13.44 -4.94
CA HIS A 111 -11.53 -12.24 -4.32
C HIS A 111 -10.03 -12.04 -4.56
N ARG A 112 -9.42 -12.87 -5.41
CA ARG A 112 -8.00 -12.79 -5.81
C ARG A 112 -7.06 -12.81 -4.61
N GLU A 113 -7.19 -13.83 -3.77
CA GLU A 113 -6.16 -14.12 -2.77
C GLU A 113 -4.83 -14.44 -3.47
N VAL A 114 -3.75 -13.91 -2.91
CA VAL A 114 -2.40 -14.05 -3.44
C VAL A 114 -1.44 -14.57 -2.40
N GLU A 115 -0.40 -15.24 -2.87
CA GLU A 115 0.74 -15.70 -2.08
C GLU A 115 2.04 -15.39 -2.82
N TYR A 116 3.12 -15.17 -2.07
CA TYR A 116 4.45 -14.99 -2.60
C TYR A 116 5.28 -16.26 -2.33
N VAL A 117 5.74 -16.92 -3.40
CA VAL A 117 6.32 -18.27 -3.34
C VAL A 117 7.78 -18.25 -3.79
N ARG A 118 8.69 -18.68 -2.92
CA ARG A 118 10.11 -18.89 -3.26
C ARG A 118 10.48 -20.36 -3.07
N ASN A 119 11.16 -20.96 -4.05
CA ASN A 119 11.60 -22.36 -4.02
C ASN A 119 10.48 -23.37 -3.67
N GLY A 120 9.27 -23.13 -4.19
CA GLY A 120 8.10 -23.98 -3.95
C GLY A 120 7.46 -23.85 -2.56
N LYS A 121 7.87 -22.86 -1.75
CA LYS A 121 7.29 -22.56 -0.45
C LYS A 121 6.70 -21.16 -0.43
N THR A 122 5.51 -21.03 0.15
CA THR A 122 4.92 -19.72 0.45
C THR A 122 5.77 -19.06 1.55
N VAL A 123 6.30 -17.88 1.24
CA VAL A 123 7.12 -17.07 2.16
C VAL A 123 6.42 -15.78 2.58
N SER A 124 5.29 -15.44 1.94
CA SER A 124 4.42 -14.38 2.42
C SER A 124 3.52 -14.87 3.54
N ILE A 125 3.14 -13.96 4.43
CA ILE A 125 2.18 -14.22 5.50
C ILE A 125 0.86 -13.54 5.14
N LYS A 126 -0.26 -14.27 5.18
CA LYS A 126 -1.61 -13.71 4.95
C LYS A 126 -2.07 -12.95 6.19
N GLY A 127 -2.53 -11.71 6.00
CA GLY A 127 -3.13 -10.91 7.06
C GLY A 127 -4.29 -10.06 6.59
N ILE A 128 -4.96 -9.43 7.54
CA ILE A 128 -6.08 -8.51 7.32
C ILE A 128 -5.85 -7.22 8.10
N ASP A 129 -6.59 -6.18 7.76
CA ASP A 129 -6.75 -5.01 8.60
C ASP A 129 -8.23 -4.70 8.81
N VAL A 130 -8.59 -4.37 10.05
CA VAL A 130 -9.98 -4.29 10.49
C VAL A 130 -10.22 -3.12 11.43
N SER A 131 -11.46 -2.66 11.46
CA SER A 131 -11.95 -1.59 12.33
C SER A 131 -13.40 -1.87 12.74
N ARG A 132 -14.08 -0.90 13.33
CA ARG A 132 -15.55 -0.98 13.53
C ARG A 132 -16.35 -1.32 12.27
N TYR A 133 -15.83 -1.05 11.07
CA TYR A 133 -16.55 -1.30 9.82
C TYR A 133 -16.73 -2.79 9.49
N GLN A 134 -15.92 -3.67 10.06
CA GLN A 134 -16.09 -5.13 9.94
C GLN A 134 -17.08 -5.71 10.96
N GLU A 135 -17.70 -4.85 11.78
CA GLU A 135 -18.74 -5.19 12.76
C GLU A 135 -18.29 -6.26 13.77
N THR A 136 -18.98 -7.39 13.85
CA THR A 136 -18.66 -8.50 14.76
C THR A 136 -17.92 -9.57 13.97
N ILE A 137 -16.73 -9.96 14.46
CA ILE A 137 -15.84 -10.90 13.79
C ILE A 137 -15.78 -12.23 14.56
N ASP A 138 -15.98 -13.33 13.86
CA ASP A 138 -15.72 -14.68 14.38
C ASP A 138 -14.23 -15.02 14.17
N TRP A 139 -13.42 -14.62 15.15
CA TRP A 139 -11.96 -14.75 15.08
C TRP A 139 -11.46 -16.21 15.02
N GLU A 140 -12.25 -17.18 15.50
CA GLU A 140 -11.89 -18.60 15.38
C GLU A 140 -11.95 -19.04 13.92
N LYS A 141 -12.98 -18.60 13.17
CA LYS A 141 -13.08 -18.84 11.74
C LYS A 141 -12.02 -18.09 10.95
N VAL A 142 -11.74 -16.84 11.32
CA VAL A 142 -10.66 -16.04 10.69
C VAL A 142 -9.32 -16.77 10.77
N ALA A 143 -8.98 -17.30 11.95
CA ALA A 143 -7.75 -18.09 12.12
C ALA A 143 -7.75 -19.35 11.25
N LYS A 144 -8.89 -20.07 11.18
CA LYS A 144 -9.04 -21.26 10.33
C LYS A 144 -8.98 -20.97 8.83
N ASP A 145 -9.29 -19.75 8.42
CA ASP A 145 -9.15 -19.28 7.03
C ASP A 145 -7.70 -18.88 6.67
N GLY A 146 -6.74 -19.12 7.58
CA GLY A 146 -5.32 -18.92 7.35
C GLY A 146 -4.87 -17.47 7.49
N VAL A 147 -5.60 -16.64 8.22
CA VAL A 147 -5.12 -15.32 8.64
C VAL A 147 -4.15 -15.50 9.81
N HIS A 148 -2.92 -15.02 9.63
CA HIS A 148 -1.83 -15.18 10.61
C HIS A 148 -1.55 -13.90 11.39
N TYR A 149 -1.87 -12.74 10.83
CA TYR A 149 -1.81 -11.46 11.54
C TYR A 149 -2.99 -10.55 11.20
N ALA A 150 -3.27 -9.60 12.10
CA ALA A 150 -4.22 -8.54 11.87
C ALA A 150 -3.68 -7.18 12.34
N PHE A 151 -3.85 -6.14 11.52
CA PHE A 151 -3.77 -4.76 11.98
C PHE A 151 -5.16 -4.29 12.41
N ILE A 152 -5.26 -3.86 13.66
CA ILE A 152 -6.55 -3.46 14.25
C ILE A 152 -6.53 -1.95 14.42
N ARG A 153 -7.55 -1.26 13.92
CA ARG A 153 -7.66 0.18 14.15
C ARG A 153 -7.78 0.43 15.64
N LEU A 154 -6.80 1.13 16.19
CA LEU A 154 -6.88 1.60 17.57
C LEU A 154 -7.81 2.80 17.65
N GLY A 155 -7.63 3.74 16.72
CA GLY A 155 -8.37 4.99 16.75
C GLY A 155 -7.98 5.91 15.62
N TYR A 156 -8.42 7.14 15.75
CA TYR A 156 -8.15 8.21 14.80
C TYR A 156 -8.21 9.57 15.48
N ARG A 157 -7.58 10.56 14.86
CA ARG A 157 -7.85 11.96 15.17
C ARG A 157 -8.92 12.50 14.23
N GLY A 158 -9.95 13.15 14.79
CA GLY A 158 -11.09 13.65 14.02
C GLY A 158 -10.73 14.78 13.04
N TYR A 159 -11.35 14.78 11.86
CA TYR A 159 -11.08 15.71 10.75
C TYR A 159 -11.40 17.20 11.01
N ASP A 160 -12.28 17.47 11.98
CA ASP A 160 -12.77 18.82 12.30
C ASP A 160 -12.05 19.38 13.54
N LYS A 161 -12.52 19.03 14.74
CA LYS A 161 -11.99 19.53 16.01
C LYS A 161 -10.66 18.89 16.45
N GLY A 162 -10.16 17.87 15.74
CA GLY A 162 -8.90 17.22 16.08
C GLY A 162 -8.92 16.38 17.36
N GLY A 163 -10.10 15.93 17.83
CA GLY A 163 -10.19 15.07 19.01
C GLY A 163 -9.70 13.65 18.73
N LEU A 164 -9.04 13.03 19.70
CA LEU A 164 -8.64 11.62 19.67
C LEU A 164 -9.85 10.73 19.98
N VAL A 165 -10.06 9.72 19.15
CA VAL A 165 -11.21 8.81 19.24
C VAL A 165 -10.74 7.37 19.16
N LEU A 166 -11.06 6.57 20.16
CA LEU A 166 -10.87 5.12 20.15
C LEU A 166 -11.89 4.47 19.21
N ASP A 167 -11.46 3.50 18.41
CA ASP A 167 -12.36 2.69 17.60
C ASP A 167 -13.25 1.82 18.50
N GLU A 168 -14.56 1.86 18.29
CA GLU A 168 -15.58 1.17 19.10
C GLU A 168 -15.37 -0.36 19.16
N LYS A 169 -14.66 -0.94 18.19
CA LYS A 169 -14.38 -2.37 18.11
C LYS A 169 -12.93 -2.72 18.44
N PHE A 170 -12.08 -1.74 18.78
CA PHE A 170 -10.65 -1.99 19.08
C PHE A 170 -10.46 -3.10 20.12
N GLU A 171 -11.07 -2.95 21.30
CA GLU A 171 -10.91 -3.89 22.41
C GLU A 171 -11.45 -5.29 22.10
N GLU A 172 -12.60 -5.38 21.42
CA GLU A 172 -13.18 -6.66 21.00
C GLU A 172 -12.28 -7.36 19.99
N ASN A 173 -11.77 -6.61 19.01
CA ASN A 173 -10.93 -7.14 17.95
C ASN A 173 -9.55 -7.57 18.46
N VAL A 174 -8.87 -6.75 19.27
CA VAL A 174 -7.53 -7.08 19.78
C VAL A 174 -7.57 -8.32 20.68
N LYS A 175 -8.58 -8.43 21.55
CA LYS A 175 -8.78 -9.63 22.37
C LYS A 175 -9.15 -10.84 21.52
N GLY A 176 -10.01 -10.65 20.53
CA GLY A 176 -10.47 -11.70 19.62
C GLY A 176 -9.33 -12.30 18.80
N ALA A 177 -8.52 -11.47 18.16
CA ALA A 177 -7.36 -11.88 17.38
C ALA A 177 -6.32 -12.62 18.25
N THR A 178 -5.86 -11.98 19.31
CA THR A 178 -4.82 -12.55 20.20
C THR A 178 -5.27 -13.86 20.85
N LYS A 179 -6.53 -13.97 21.28
CA LYS A 179 -7.07 -15.22 21.87
C LYS A 179 -7.06 -16.40 20.88
N ASN A 180 -7.16 -16.11 19.58
CA ASN A 180 -7.16 -17.13 18.53
C ASN A 180 -5.78 -17.32 17.89
N GLY A 181 -4.71 -16.83 18.52
CA GLY A 181 -3.34 -17.02 18.06
C GLY A 181 -2.97 -16.24 16.80
N ILE A 182 -3.77 -15.23 16.44
CA ILE A 182 -3.46 -14.30 15.36
C ILE A 182 -2.56 -13.22 15.95
N ALA A 183 -1.41 -13.00 15.32
CA ALA A 183 -0.47 -11.98 15.74
C ALA A 183 -1.05 -10.57 15.46
N THR A 184 -0.86 -9.63 16.38
CA THR A 184 -1.64 -8.39 16.37
C THR A 184 -0.75 -7.16 16.34
N GLY A 185 -1.00 -6.33 15.35
CA GLY A 185 -0.50 -4.96 15.24
C GLY A 185 -1.67 -3.98 15.33
N VAL A 186 -1.38 -2.70 15.43
CA VAL A 186 -2.43 -1.67 15.47
C VAL A 186 -2.15 -0.55 14.49
N TYR A 187 -3.19 0.14 14.05
CA TYR A 187 -3.03 1.37 13.27
C TYR A 187 -3.83 2.53 13.83
N PHE A 188 -3.33 3.74 13.58
CA PHE A 188 -3.95 5.00 13.99
C PHE A 188 -4.07 5.95 12.81
N VAL A 189 -5.27 6.44 12.52
CA VAL A 189 -5.52 7.38 11.41
C VAL A 189 -5.24 8.80 11.87
N THR A 190 -4.17 9.40 11.33
CA THR A 190 -3.72 10.72 11.78
C THR A 190 -4.51 11.86 11.17
N GLN A 191 -4.74 12.90 11.96
CA GLN A 191 -5.12 14.24 11.50
C GLN A 191 -4.35 15.32 12.26
N ALA A 192 -3.12 15.01 12.67
CA ALA A 192 -2.23 15.93 13.36
C ALA A 192 -1.91 17.13 12.45
N VAL A 193 -1.97 18.33 13.01
CA VAL A 193 -1.55 19.56 12.32
C VAL A 193 -0.26 20.15 12.89
N THR A 194 0.23 19.62 14.01
CA THR A 194 1.53 19.96 14.59
C THR A 194 2.29 18.71 15.02
N VAL A 195 3.58 18.87 15.27
CA VAL A 195 4.45 17.82 15.82
C VAL A 195 3.96 17.36 17.20
N GLU A 196 3.50 18.28 18.04
CA GLU A 196 2.96 17.97 19.36
C GLU A 196 1.70 17.11 19.27
N GLU A 197 0.82 17.37 18.29
CA GLU A 197 -0.35 16.51 18.07
C GLU A 197 0.04 15.12 17.56
N ALA A 198 1.11 14.99 16.77
CA ALA A 198 1.59 13.69 16.31
C ALA A 198 2.20 12.87 17.48
N ILE A 199 2.90 13.54 18.40
CA ILE A 199 3.36 12.92 19.65
C ILE A 199 2.16 12.52 20.52
N GLU A 200 1.15 13.39 20.65
CA GLU A 200 -0.09 13.08 21.40
C GLU A 200 -0.82 11.86 20.80
N GLU A 201 -0.85 11.71 19.48
CA GLU A 201 -1.40 10.51 18.81
C GLU A 201 -0.60 9.25 19.16
N ALA A 202 0.74 9.32 19.17
CA ALA A 202 1.59 8.20 19.54
C ALA A 202 1.43 7.82 21.02
N GLU A 203 1.42 8.80 21.93
CA GLU A 203 1.18 8.58 23.36
C GLU A 203 -0.19 7.94 23.62
N TYR A 204 -1.22 8.40 22.90
CA TYR A 204 -2.56 7.82 22.97
C TYR A 204 -2.58 6.35 22.52
N VAL A 205 -1.88 6.01 21.44
CA VAL A 205 -1.71 4.64 21.00
C VAL A 205 -1.02 3.81 22.09
N LEU A 206 0.11 4.29 22.62
CA LEU A 206 0.90 3.60 23.64
C LEU A 206 0.11 3.35 24.94
N GLU A 207 -0.72 4.30 25.36
CA GLU A 207 -1.60 4.14 26.52
C GLU A 207 -2.61 3.01 26.31
N ASN A 208 -3.24 2.98 25.14
CA ASN A 208 -4.33 2.06 24.83
C ASN A 208 -3.87 0.64 24.45
N ILE A 209 -2.63 0.48 23.95
CA ILE A 209 -2.08 -0.86 23.68
C ILE A 209 -1.43 -1.53 24.88
N ARG A 210 -1.05 -0.78 25.93
CA ARG A 210 -0.34 -1.29 27.11
C ARG A 210 -0.92 -2.59 27.72
N PRO A 211 -2.25 -2.80 27.79
CA PRO A 211 -2.81 -4.02 28.36
C PRO A 211 -2.72 -5.26 27.45
N TYR A 212 -2.28 -5.12 26.21
CA TYR A 212 -2.35 -6.14 25.17
C TYR A 212 -0.96 -6.55 24.68
N ASP A 213 -0.84 -7.80 24.25
CA ASP A 213 0.38 -8.31 23.62
C ASP A 213 0.41 -7.92 22.14
N ILE A 214 0.92 -6.71 21.87
CA ILE A 214 1.13 -6.20 20.52
C ILE A 214 2.53 -6.63 20.06
N THR A 215 2.54 -7.63 19.18
CA THR A 215 3.76 -8.26 18.63
C THR A 215 4.10 -7.77 17.23
N TRP A 216 3.13 -7.19 16.53
CA TRP A 216 3.32 -6.63 15.18
C TRP A 216 3.40 -5.10 15.21
N PRO A 217 3.78 -4.46 14.09
CA PRO A 217 4.05 -3.02 14.05
C PRO A 217 2.88 -2.13 14.53
N VAL A 218 3.25 -0.96 15.03
CA VAL A 218 2.34 0.15 15.29
C VAL A 218 2.39 1.09 14.09
N VAL A 219 1.26 1.19 13.39
CA VAL A 219 1.17 1.82 12.09
C VAL A 219 0.55 3.20 12.19
N LEU A 220 1.18 4.19 11.55
CA LEU A 220 0.55 5.47 11.23
C LEU A 220 -0.14 5.38 9.87
N ASP A 221 -1.46 5.54 9.85
CA ASP A 221 -2.27 5.53 8.63
C ASP A 221 -2.38 6.96 8.07
N LEU A 222 -1.79 7.13 6.88
CA LEU A 222 -1.67 8.40 6.16
C LEU A 222 -2.52 8.34 4.89
N GLU A 223 -3.71 8.92 4.95
CA GLU A 223 -4.66 8.92 3.84
C GLU A 223 -5.40 10.24 3.66
N ASP A 224 -6.04 10.38 2.49
CA ASP A 224 -6.86 11.55 2.21
C ASP A 224 -8.05 11.56 3.17
N ALA A 225 -8.19 12.65 3.91
CA ALA A 225 -9.38 12.87 4.70
C ALA A 225 -10.64 12.86 3.82
N ALA A 226 -11.72 12.31 4.36
CA ALA A 226 -13.01 12.26 3.66
C ALA A 226 -13.60 13.65 3.31
N SER A 227 -13.10 14.72 3.95
CA SER A 227 -13.50 16.11 3.68
C SER A 227 -12.37 16.94 3.08
N GLN A 228 -12.68 17.71 2.04
CA GLN A 228 -11.76 18.73 1.50
C GLN A 228 -11.48 19.86 2.48
N SER A 229 -12.33 20.04 3.51
CA SER A 229 -12.14 21.00 4.59
C SER A 229 -11.44 20.41 5.82
N ALA A 230 -10.85 19.21 5.69
CA ALA A 230 -10.11 18.61 6.80
C ALA A 230 -8.99 19.52 7.26
N ARG A 231 -8.73 19.52 8.56
CA ARG A 231 -7.72 20.37 9.19
C ARG A 231 -6.30 20.17 8.65
N THR A 232 -6.02 19.02 8.04
CA THR A 232 -4.74 18.66 7.41
C THR A 232 -4.59 19.13 5.96
N ALA A 233 -5.64 19.70 5.34
CA ALA A 233 -5.66 20.05 3.92
C ALA A 233 -4.59 21.09 3.52
N GLY A 234 -4.20 21.96 4.46
CA GLY A 234 -3.22 23.03 4.24
C GLY A 234 -1.78 22.66 4.60
N LEU A 235 -1.53 21.46 5.11
CA LEU A 235 -0.16 21.05 5.49
C LEU A 235 0.72 20.94 4.25
N THR A 236 2.00 21.27 4.41
CA THR A 236 3.03 21.01 3.40
C THR A 236 3.53 19.57 3.50
N GLN A 237 4.23 19.10 2.45
CA GLN A 237 4.94 17.83 2.47
C GLN A 237 5.94 17.74 3.64
N GLU A 238 6.68 18.84 3.89
CA GLU A 238 7.64 18.95 4.98
C GLU A 238 6.95 18.76 6.35
N GLN A 239 5.86 19.50 6.60
CA GLN A 239 5.10 19.39 7.85
C GLN A 239 4.56 17.98 8.06
N ARG A 240 3.96 17.37 7.03
CA ARG A 240 3.48 15.98 7.15
C ARG A 240 4.61 15.02 7.50
N THR A 241 5.78 15.20 6.87
CA THR A 241 6.96 14.37 7.13
C THR A 241 7.47 14.56 8.55
N ASP A 242 7.47 15.79 9.08
CA ASP A 242 7.86 16.07 10.47
C ASP A 242 6.92 15.38 11.47
N HIS A 243 5.61 15.41 11.20
CA HIS A 243 4.60 14.76 12.05
C HIS A 243 4.75 13.24 12.02
N VAL A 244 5.00 12.67 10.84
CA VAL A 244 5.29 11.23 10.68
C VAL A 244 6.50 10.83 11.51
N ILE A 245 7.61 11.58 11.40
CA ILE A 245 8.83 11.30 12.16
C ILE A 245 8.54 11.38 13.65
N ALA A 246 7.86 12.43 14.11
CA ALA A 246 7.53 12.59 15.52
C ALA A 246 6.74 11.41 16.09
N PHE A 247 5.68 10.98 15.39
CA PHE A 247 4.91 9.79 15.78
C PHE A 247 5.79 8.54 15.81
N CYS A 248 6.51 8.25 14.72
CA CYS A 248 7.30 7.03 14.59
C CYS A 248 8.42 6.95 15.63
N GLU A 249 9.04 8.08 15.94
CA GLU A 249 10.09 8.16 16.96
C GLU A 249 9.56 7.89 18.36
N THR A 250 8.42 8.49 18.73
CA THR A 250 7.77 8.21 20.01
C THR A 250 7.40 6.72 20.17
N ILE A 251 6.89 6.09 19.09
CA ILE A 251 6.61 4.65 19.08
C ILE A 251 7.89 3.81 19.23
N ARG A 252 8.96 4.18 18.52
CA ARG A 252 10.26 3.50 18.55
C ARG A 252 10.92 3.57 19.93
N GLU A 253 10.91 4.75 20.56
CA GLU A 253 11.45 4.97 21.90
C GLU A 253 10.70 4.16 22.97
N ALA A 254 9.41 3.87 22.74
CA ALA A 254 8.62 2.99 23.58
C ALA A 254 8.87 1.48 23.34
N GLY A 255 9.78 1.13 22.41
CA GLY A 255 10.19 -0.25 22.13
C GLY A 255 9.31 -0.99 21.11
N TYR A 256 8.44 -0.29 20.39
CA TYR A 256 7.63 -0.86 19.31
C TYR A 256 8.24 -0.55 17.94
N THR A 257 7.93 -1.39 16.94
CA THR A 257 8.29 -1.13 15.55
C THR A 257 7.29 -0.15 14.93
N PRO A 258 7.68 1.10 14.59
CA PRO A 258 6.82 1.99 13.84
C PRO A 258 6.75 1.58 12.37
N MET A 259 5.59 1.80 11.74
CA MET A 259 5.38 1.53 10.32
C MET A 259 4.48 2.61 9.71
N LEU A 260 4.67 2.89 8.42
CA LEU A 260 3.83 3.83 7.66
C LEU A 260 2.88 3.04 6.77
N TYR A 261 1.57 3.31 6.85
CA TYR A 261 0.63 2.88 5.84
C TYR A 261 0.29 4.02 4.89
N SER A 262 0.41 3.76 3.58
CA SER A 262 -0.15 4.67 2.59
C SER A 262 -0.21 4.08 1.18
N ASN A 263 -0.84 4.83 0.27
CA ASN A 263 -0.88 4.53 -1.16
C ASN A 263 0.22 5.29 -1.94
N ILE A 264 0.37 4.95 -3.22
CA ILE A 264 1.42 5.50 -4.09
C ILE A 264 1.38 7.03 -4.16
N ARG A 265 0.19 7.65 -4.19
CA ARG A 265 0.06 9.10 -4.33
C ARG A 265 0.61 9.80 -3.11
N TRP A 266 0.25 9.35 -1.92
CA TRP A 266 0.72 9.93 -0.67
C TRP A 266 2.23 9.79 -0.49
N TYR A 267 2.77 8.60 -0.76
CA TYR A 267 4.22 8.41 -0.72
C TYR A 267 4.98 9.31 -1.69
N MET A 268 4.40 9.63 -2.85
CA MET A 268 5.08 10.45 -3.87
C MET A 268 4.82 11.96 -3.74
N ASP A 269 3.61 12.37 -3.37
CA ASP A 269 3.18 13.78 -3.35
C ASP A 269 3.20 14.41 -1.96
N GLU A 270 2.83 13.64 -0.93
CA GLU A 270 2.47 14.20 0.39
C GLU A 270 3.58 14.03 1.42
N LEU A 271 4.58 13.18 1.14
CA LEU A 271 5.67 12.84 2.04
C LEU A 271 7.04 13.00 1.36
N ASP A 272 8.04 13.44 2.13
CA ASP A 272 9.43 13.38 1.70
C ASP A 272 10.01 12.00 2.05
N LEU A 273 9.89 11.07 1.11
CA LEU A 273 10.33 9.68 1.28
C LEU A 273 11.81 9.53 1.63
N ALA A 274 12.67 10.48 1.23
CA ALA A 274 14.10 10.40 1.52
C ALA A 274 14.39 10.51 3.02
N ARG A 275 13.50 11.16 3.77
CA ARG A 275 13.57 11.29 5.23
C ARG A 275 12.92 10.12 5.97
N LEU A 276 12.26 9.20 5.26
CA LEU A 276 11.44 8.13 5.82
C LEU A 276 11.97 6.74 5.43
N THR A 277 13.23 6.63 5.01
CA THR A 277 13.82 5.36 4.56
C THR A 277 14.03 4.35 5.69
N GLU A 278 14.13 4.81 6.93
CA GLU A 278 14.37 3.97 8.11
C GLU A 278 13.11 3.30 8.65
N TYR A 279 11.92 3.75 8.23
CA TYR A 279 10.65 3.19 8.66
C TYR A 279 10.11 2.18 7.66
N ASP A 280 9.61 1.07 8.18
CA ASP A 280 8.92 0.05 7.38
C ASP A 280 7.63 0.61 6.78
N LYS A 281 7.23 0.04 5.65
CA LYS A 281 6.09 0.53 4.86
C LYS A 281 5.09 -0.58 4.59
N TRP A 282 3.83 -0.27 4.88
CA TRP A 282 2.66 -1.00 4.45
C TRP A 282 2.03 -0.26 3.27
N PHE A 283 2.23 -0.81 2.07
CA PHE A 283 1.87 -0.16 0.82
C PHE A 283 0.52 -0.63 0.29
N ALA A 284 -0.38 0.31 -0.02
CA ALA A 284 -1.66 0.02 -0.66
C ALA A 284 -1.62 0.25 -2.17
N GLN A 285 -1.88 -0.81 -2.95
CA GLN A 285 -2.14 -0.71 -4.38
C GLN A 285 -2.87 -1.95 -4.92
N TYR A 286 -4.09 -1.76 -5.43
CA TYR A 286 -4.99 -2.86 -5.80
C TYR A 286 -4.80 -3.35 -7.25
N PHE A 287 -3.55 -3.35 -7.73
CA PHE A 287 -3.18 -3.85 -9.05
C PHE A 287 -2.99 -5.38 -9.02
N ARG A 288 -2.99 -6.02 -10.19
CA ARG A 288 -2.62 -7.44 -10.28
C ARG A 288 -1.15 -7.69 -9.93
N ARG A 289 -0.30 -6.73 -10.27
CA ARG A 289 1.09 -6.67 -9.83
C ARG A 289 1.36 -5.25 -9.36
N PRO A 290 1.80 -5.04 -8.11
CA PRO A 290 2.04 -3.70 -7.62
C PRO A 290 3.33 -3.16 -8.25
N PHE A 291 3.40 -1.84 -8.35
CA PHE A 291 4.58 -1.10 -8.73
C PHE A 291 4.82 -0.02 -7.66
N PHE A 292 5.74 -0.35 -6.76
CA PHE A 292 6.39 0.61 -5.89
C PHE A 292 7.89 0.27 -5.89
N PRO A 293 8.73 1.12 -6.50
CA PRO A 293 10.13 0.78 -6.74
C PRO A 293 10.97 0.79 -5.46
N TYR A 294 10.46 1.38 -4.38
CA TYR A 294 11.13 1.53 -3.10
C TYR A 294 10.82 0.36 -2.16
N ALA A 295 11.60 0.21 -1.10
CA ALA A 295 11.39 -0.84 -0.10
C ALA A 295 10.04 -0.67 0.64
N PHE A 296 9.33 -1.77 0.84
CA PHE A 296 8.11 -1.90 1.65
C PHE A 296 8.03 -3.35 2.13
N GLN A 297 7.32 -3.60 3.23
CA GLN A 297 7.32 -4.90 3.92
C GLN A 297 5.96 -5.58 3.84
N ILE A 298 4.89 -4.80 3.68
CA ILE A 298 3.52 -5.31 3.63
C ILE A 298 2.81 -4.69 2.42
N TRP A 299 2.03 -5.50 1.71
CA TRP A 299 1.20 -5.06 0.60
C TRP A 299 -0.28 -5.30 0.88
N GLN A 300 -1.07 -4.23 0.93
CA GLN A 300 -2.52 -4.31 0.83
C GLN A 300 -2.92 -4.39 -0.64
N TYR A 301 -3.38 -5.57 -1.05
CA TYR A 301 -3.60 -5.89 -2.46
C TYR A 301 -5.06 -5.83 -2.89
N THR A 302 -5.99 -5.74 -1.94
CA THR A 302 -7.41 -5.50 -2.20
C THR A 302 -8.13 -5.00 -0.96
N ASP A 303 -9.17 -4.20 -1.19
CA ASP A 303 -10.16 -3.67 -0.23
C ASP A 303 -11.51 -4.42 -0.25
N ASN A 304 -11.58 -5.52 -0.99
CA ASN A 304 -12.83 -6.23 -1.29
C ASN A 304 -12.62 -7.74 -1.20
N GLY A 305 -11.78 -8.14 -0.23
CA GLY A 305 -11.53 -9.51 0.13
C GLY A 305 -12.72 -10.18 0.81
N ARG A 306 -12.60 -11.49 1.01
CA ARG A 306 -13.47 -12.26 1.91
C ARG A 306 -12.62 -13.20 2.74
N VAL A 307 -12.95 -13.28 4.02
CA VAL A 307 -12.37 -14.17 5.01
C VAL A 307 -13.51 -14.77 5.81
N ASP A 308 -13.49 -16.08 6.03
CA ASP A 308 -14.53 -16.72 6.85
C ASP A 308 -14.52 -16.12 8.27
N GLY A 309 -15.71 -15.88 8.81
CA GLY A 309 -15.91 -15.15 10.07
C GLY A 309 -16.09 -13.64 9.93
N ILE A 310 -15.99 -13.07 8.73
CA ILE A 310 -16.32 -11.66 8.45
C ILE A 310 -17.43 -11.59 7.39
N THR A 311 -18.54 -10.91 7.71
CA THR A 311 -19.73 -10.84 6.85
C THR A 311 -19.50 -9.99 5.59
N GLY A 312 -18.86 -8.84 5.77
CA GLY A 312 -18.62 -7.84 4.74
C GLY A 312 -17.29 -7.99 4.01
N PRO A 313 -16.96 -7.06 3.10
CA PRO A 313 -15.62 -6.97 2.53
C PRO A 313 -14.58 -6.70 3.62
N VAL A 314 -13.39 -7.24 3.43
CA VAL A 314 -12.24 -7.02 4.29
C VAL A 314 -10.99 -6.78 3.45
N ASP A 315 -10.12 -5.92 3.95
CA ASP A 315 -8.85 -5.61 3.33
C ASP A 315 -7.91 -6.81 3.52
N LEU A 316 -7.25 -7.21 2.43
CA LEU A 316 -6.32 -8.33 2.45
C LEU A 316 -4.90 -7.88 2.19
N ASN A 317 -4.01 -8.45 3.01
CA ASN A 317 -2.61 -8.13 3.04
C ASN A 317 -1.75 -9.38 2.88
N ILE A 318 -0.58 -9.19 2.26
CA ILE A 318 0.54 -10.10 2.47
C ILE A 318 1.72 -9.35 3.07
N SER A 319 2.30 -9.90 4.13
CA SER A 319 3.60 -9.48 4.66
C SER A 319 4.71 -10.31 4.03
N PHE A 320 5.83 -9.66 3.71
CA PHE A 320 7.07 -10.31 3.27
C PHE A 320 8.09 -10.47 4.40
N VAL A 321 7.76 -9.98 5.60
CA VAL A 321 8.56 -10.04 6.83
C VAL A 321 7.71 -10.67 7.93
N ASP A 322 8.31 -11.54 8.75
CA ASP A 322 7.65 -12.06 9.94
C ASP A 322 8.08 -11.28 11.18
N TYR A 323 7.25 -10.34 11.61
CA TYR A 323 7.51 -9.54 12.81
C TYR A 323 7.30 -10.34 14.12
N GLY A 324 6.67 -11.52 14.05
CA GLY A 324 6.41 -12.36 15.22
C GLY A 324 7.63 -13.17 15.68
N GLU A 325 8.61 -13.42 14.81
CA GLU A 325 9.83 -14.18 15.13
C GLU A 325 10.99 -13.31 15.66
N GLU A 326 10.88 -11.97 15.62
CA GLU A 326 12.00 -11.05 15.90
C GLU A 326 12.15 -10.60 17.37
N ARG A 327 11.47 -11.22 18.34
CA ARG A 327 11.55 -10.86 19.78
C ARG A 327 12.26 -11.86 20.67
#